data_AF-A0A431MPB3-F1
#
_entry.id   AF-A0A431MPB3-F1
#
_cell.length_a   1.000
_cell.length_b   1.000
_cell.length_c   1.000
_cell.angle_alpha   90.00
_cell.angle_beta   90.00
_cell.angle_gamma   90.00
#
_symmetry.space_group_name_H-M   'P 1'
#
loop_
_entity.id
_entity.type
_entity.pdbx_description
1 polymer ?
#
loop_
_entity_poly.entity_id
_entity_poly.type
_entity_poly.pdbx_seq_one_letter_code
_entity_poly.pdbx_strand_id
1 'polypeptide(L)'
;MSPQALERRVKEIEAAGLGIGWKEGDCGRGKFYQFRDPDGHKMDIYFEEEKYRAPDHLRSTLKNLPQRFTARGANVRRIDHLALCAKDVSANREFAMDVLGFRLREQVIFNKGQTEIGSWMSLGQIHHEMAYVLDVKGAQGRMHHMSFWIDNREDVLRAADILAENNIFIEAGPSKHNNSQAFYLYSYEPGGNRIEIYSGSFIVTAPDFETVTWNEEERGTGVYWGGALPASFLNYCTPDIDVPVPAENEKVPVFDPS
;
A
#
# COMPACT_ATOMS: atom_id res chain seq x y z
N MET A 1 -9.01 -12.90 -13.17
CA MET A 1 -7.67 -13.55 -13.10
C MET A 1 -7.80 -15.01 -13.52
N SER A 2 -6.78 -15.59 -14.17
CA SER A 2 -6.78 -16.99 -14.64
C SER A 2 -5.35 -17.55 -14.73
N PRO A 3 -5.13 -18.87 -14.85
CA PRO A 3 -3.81 -19.44 -15.11
C PRO A 3 -3.16 -18.86 -16.38
N GLN A 4 -3.96 -18.62 -17.42
CA GLN A 4 -3.47 -17.99 -18.66
C GLN A 4 -3.07 -16.53 -18.43
N ALA A 5 -3.66 -15.83 -17.46
CA ALA A 5 -3.23 -14.49 -17.09
C ALA A 5 -1.86 -14.51 -16.42
N LEU A 6 -1.60 -15.49 -15.54
CA LEU A 6 -0.27 -15.72 -14.96
C LEU A 6 0.77 -15.90 -16.06
N GLU A 7 0.56 -16.83 -16.99
CA GLU A 7 1.48 -17.06 -18.12
C GLU A 7 1.72 -15.82 -18.98
N ARG A 8 0.66 -15.01 -19.23
CA ARG A 8 0.83 -13.74 -19.96
C ARG A 8 1.68 -12.73 -19.21
N ARG A 9 1.47 -12.57 -17.90
CA ARG A 9 2.25 -11.63 -17.08
C ARG A 9 3.70 -12.08 -16.92
N VAL A 10 3.95 -13.38 -16.77
CA VAL A 10 5.31 -13.94 -16.75
C VAL A 10 6.07 -13.57 -18.03
N LYS A 11 5.44 -13.71 -19.21
CA LYS A 11 6.07 -13.31 -20.48
C LYS A 11 6.44 -11.83 -20.54
N GLU A 12 5.55 -10.93 -20.10
CA GLU A 12 5.87 -9.49 -20.07
C GLU A 12 7.02 -9.18 -19.08
N ILE A 13 7.04 -9.84 -17.92
CA ILE A 13 8.10 -9.67 -16.92
C ILE A 13 9.45 -10.16 -17.44
N GLU A 14 9.48 -11.30 -18.14
CA GLU A 14 10.67 -11.82 -18.81
C GLU A 14 11.14 -10.88 -19.92
N ALA A 15 10.22 -10.36 -20.73
CA ALA A 15 10.54 -9.40 -21.79
C ALA A 15 11.10 -8.08 -21.23
N ALA A 16 10.64 -7.65 -20.05
CA ALA A 16 11.19 -6.50 -19.33
C ALA A 16 12.57 -6.78 -18.69
N GLY A 17 13.08 -8.01 -18.72
CA GLY A 17 14.38 -8.39 -18.14
C GLY A 17 14.38 -8.42 -16.61
N LEU A 18 13.21 -8.46 -15.98
CA LEU A 18 13.03 -8.34 -14.53
C LEU A 18 12.76 -9.69 -13.83
N GLY A 19 12.63 -10.76 -14.61
CA GLY A 19 12.36 -12.10 -14.10
C GLY A 19 13.52 -12.71 -13.30
N ILE A 20 13.19 -13.36 -12.19
CA ILE A 20 14.11 -14.23 -11.43
C ILE A 20 13.88 -15.69 -11.79
N GLY A 21 12.62 -16.09 -11.96
CA GLY A 21 12.25 -17.44 -12.40
C GLY A 21 11.15 -18.09 -11.57
N TRP A 22 10.71 -19.24 -12.05
CA TRP A 22 9.72 -20.08 -11.37
C TRP A 22 10.24 -20.66 -10.06
N LYS A 23 9.36 -20.73 -9.06
CA LYS A 23 9.57 -21.38 -7.78
C LYS A 23 8.43 -22.36 -7.50
N GLU A 24 8.75 -23.42 -6.78
CA GLU A 24 7.74 -24.32 -6.23
C GLU A 24 6.93 -23.62 -5.14
N GLY A 25 5.69 -24.05 -4.95
CA GLY A 25 4.77 -23.44 -3.98
C GLY A 25 5.24 -23.53 -2.53
N ASP A 26 4.58 -22.77 -1.67
CA ASP A 26 4.81 -22.72 -0.22
C ASP A 26 3.47 -22.84 0.54
N CYS A 27 3.40 -22.36 1.78
CA CYS A 27 2.26 -22.58 2.67
C CYS A 27 0.95 -22.01 2.09
N GLY A 28 0.12 -22.88 1.50
CA GLY A 28 -1.19 -22.53 0.95
C GLY A 28 -1.15 -21.91 -0.45
N ARG A 29 0.02 -21.82 -1.10
CA ARG A 29 0.18 -21.26 -2.45
C ARG A 29 0.87 -22.26 -3.36
N GLY A 30 0.36 -22.42 -4.58
CA GLY A 30 0.95 -23.26 -5.61
C GLY A 30 2.17 -22.63 -6.28
N LYS A 31 2.52 -23.09 -7.48
CA LYS A 31 3.69 -22.58 -8.22
C LYS A 31 3.56 -21.07 -8.48
N PHE A 32 4.66 -20.34 -8.32
CA PHE A 32 4.71 -18.89 -8.52
C PHE A 32 5.95 -18.47 -9.31
N TYR A 33 5.86 -17.31 -9.97
CA TYR A 33 6.97 -16.71 -10.69
C TYR A 33 7.51 -15.52 -9.90
N GLN A 34 8.81 -15.54 -9.62
CA GLN A 34 9.48 -14.49 -8.86
C GLN A 34 10.19 -13.51 -9.80
N PHE A 35 10.20 -12.24 -9.45
CA PHE A 35 10.79 -11.15 -10.23
C PHE A 35 11.13 -9.96 -9.32
N ARG A 36 11.71 -8.91 -9.92
CA ARG A 36 11.89 -7.62 -9.26
C ARG A 36 11.15 -6.53 -10.01
N ASP A 37 10.73 -5.48 -9.32
CA ASP A 37 10.40 -4.23 -9.98
C ASP A 37 11.69 -3.44 -10.32
N PRO A 38 11.59 -2.28 -11.00
CA PRO A 38 12.76 -1.48 -11.37
C PRO A 38 13.61 -0.99 -10.17
N ASP A 39 13.00 -0.86 -8.99
CA ASP A 39 13.69 -0.42 -7.78
C ASP A 39 14.25 -1.59 -6.96
N GLY A 40 13.98 -2.83 -7.37
CA GLY A 40 14.57 -4.04 -6.82
C GLY A 40 13.73 -4.75 -5.76
N HIS A 41 12.48 -4.33 -5.51
CA HIS A 41 11.55 -5.05 -4.64
C HIS A 41 11.31 -6.45 -5.19
N LYS A 42 11.46 -7.46 -4.33
CA LYS A 42 11.22 -8.86 -4.72
C LYS A 42 9.72 -9.13 -4.68
N MET A 43 9.16 -9.53 -5.81
CA MET A 43 7.73 -9.77 -5.99
C MET A 43 7.48 -11.17 -6.53
N ASP A 44 6.30 -11.70 -6.22
CA ASP A 44 5.82 -12.98 -6.70
C ASP A 44 4.44 -12.81 -7.36
N ILE A 45 4.21 -13.47 -8.50
CA ILE A 45 2.87 -13.64 -9.09
C ILE A 45 2.50 -15.12 -9.13
N TYR A 46 1.25 -15.41 -8.81
CA TYR A 46 0.71 -16.77 -8.71
C TYR A 46 -0.78 -16.81 -9.04
N PHE A 47 -1.33 -18.01 -9.15
CA PHE A 47 -2.77 -18.22 -9.37
C PHE A 47 -3.35 -19.32 -8.46
N GLU A 48 -2.60 -20.39 -8.23
CA GLU A 48 -3.06 -21.52 -7.42
C GLU A 48 -2.93 -21.19 -5.93
N GLU A 49 -4.04 -21.30 -5.20
CA GLU A 49 -4.10 -21.01 -3.76
C GLU A 49 -5.04 -22.01 -3.07
N GLU A 50 -4.64 -22.45 -1.89
CA GLU A 50 -5.47 -23.25 -1.01
C GLU A 50 -6.57 -22.38 -0.40
N LYS A 51 -7.82 -22.76 -0.63
CA LYS A 51 -8.96 -22.08 -0.03
C LYS A 51 -9.02 -22.38 1.46
N TYR A 52 -8.75 -21.38 2.29
CA TYR A 52 -8.83 -21.50 3.74
C TYR A 52 -10.20 -22.06 4.18
N ARG A 53 -10.16 -23.09 5.05
CA ARG A 53 -11.33 -23.65 5.72
C ARG A 53 -11.09 -23.59 7.22
N ALA A 54 -11.88 -22.79 7.91
CA ALA A 54 -11.81 -22.73 9.37
C ALA A 54 -12.13 -24.10 9.99
N PRO A 55 -11.46 -24.47 11.10
CA PRO A 55 -11.85 -25.64 11.88
C PRO A 55 -13.27 -25.46 12.43
N ASP A 56 -13.96 -26.56 12.73
CA ASP A 56 -15.40 -26.55 13.05
C ASP A 56 -15.80 -25.56 14.16
N HIS A 57 -14.97 -25.41 15.20
CA HIS A 57 -15.23 -24.49 16.31
C HIS A 57 -15.12 -22.99 15.94
N LEU A 58 -14.43 -22.68 14.83
CA LEU A 58 -14.31 -21.34 14.25
C LEU A 58 -15.18 -21.15 13.01
N ARG A 59 -16.00 -22.13 12.63
CA ARG A 59 -16.87 -22.02 11.46
C ARG A 59 -17.91 -20.91 11.65
N SER A 60 -18.06 -20.06 10.64
CA SER A 60 -19.10 -19.04 10.63
C SER A 60 -20.49 -19.65 10.40
N THR A 61 -21.53 -19.03 10.96
CA THR A 61 -22.92 -19.30 10.56
C THR A 61 -23.23 -18.72 9.17
N LEU A 62 -22.46 -17.72 8.75
CA LEU A 62 -22.57 -17.09 7.43
C LEU A 62 -21.69 -17.84 6.41
N LYS A 63 -22.32 -18.46 5.41
CA LYS A 63 -21.66 -19.39 4.46
C LYS A 63 -20.50 -18.80 3.65
N ASN A 64 -20.53 -17.50 3.37
CA ASN A 64 -19.51 -16.79 2.60
C ASN A 64 -18.48 -16.08 3.49
N LEU A 65 -18.47 -16.33 4.81
CA LEU A 65 -17.45 -15.86 5.72
C LEU A 65 -16.57 -17.04 6.14
N PRO A 66 -15.29 -17.10 5.72
CA PRO A 66 -14.44 -18.27 5.95
C PRO A 66 -14.27 -18.64 7.43
N GLN A 67 -14.32 -17.66 8.34
CA GLN A 67 -14.15 -17.81 9.78
C GLN A 67 -15.14 -16.94 10.55
N ARG A 68 -15.72 -17.44 11.64
CA ARG A 68 -16.59 -16.65 12.53
C ARG A 68 -15.87 -15.40 13.06
N PHE A 69 -16.63 -14.38 13.42
CA PHE A 69 -16.10 -13.23 14.15
C PHE A 69 -15.49 -13.68 15.49
N THR A 70 -14.26 -13.27 15.75
CA THR A 70 -13.47 -13.66 16.94
C THR A 70 -13.27 -12.53 17.95
N ALA A 71 -13.60 -11.28 17.59
CA ALA A 71 -13.41 -10.11 18.44
C ALA A 71 -11.98 -9.96 19.00
N ARG A 72 -10.95 -10.36 18.23
CA ARG A 72 -9.55 -10.35 18.67
C ARG A 72 -8.76 -9.19 18.05
N GLY A 73 -8.10 -8.41 18.90
CA GLY A 73 -7.23 -7.29 18.49
C GLY A 73 -7.99 -6.26 17.65
N ALA A 74 -7.33 -5.72 16.63
CA ALA A 74 -7.91 -4.76 15.69
C ALA A 74 -9.01 -5.35 14.77
N ASN A 75 -9.30 -6.65 14.84
CA ASN A 75 -10.31 -7.33 14.01
C ASN A 75 -10.15 -7.11 12.49
N VAL A 76 -8.91 -7.15 12.02
CA VAL A 76 -8.58 -7.06 10.58
C VAL A 76 -9.38 -8.05 9.76
N ARG A 77 -9.89 -7.60 8.61
CA ARG A 77 -10.75 -8.41 7.73
C ARG A 77 -9.95 -9.06 6.60
N ARG A 78 -8.96 -8.34 6.07
CA ARG A 78 -8.10 -8.76 4.97
C ARG A 78 -6.87 -7.84 4.88
N ILE A 79 -5.85 -8.30 4.14
CA ILE A 79 -4.85 -7.38 3.58
C ILE A 79 -5.55 -6.36 2.67
N ASP A 80 -5.06 -5.11 2.68
CA ASP A 80 -5.58 -4.06 1.81
C ASP A 80 -4.63 -3.73 0.67
N HIS A 81 -3.46 -3.19 1.00
CA HIS A 81 -2.49 -2.75 0.00
C HIS A 81 -1.06 -2.78 0.55
N LEU A 82 -0.11 -2.60 -0.35
CA LEU A 82 1.31 -2.45 -0.07
C LEU A 82 1.81 -1.11 -0.61
N ALA A 83 2.51 -0.33 0.21
CA ALA A 83 3.23 0.86 -0.24
C ALA A 83 4.73 0.61 -0.21
N LEU A 84 5.39 0.93 -1.31
CA LEU A 84 6.81 0.69 -1.57
C LEU A 84 7.54 2.03 -1.78
N CYS A 85 8.72 2.16 -1.20
CA CYS A 85 9.59 3.31 -1.41
C CYS A 85 10.40 3.07 -2.69
N ALA A 86 10.42 4.02 -3.62
CA ALA A 86 11.14 3.90 -4.88
C ALA A 86 11.99 5.15 -5.13
N LYS A 87 13.18 4.98 -5.70
CA LYS A 87 14.02 6.10 -6.12
C LYS A 87 13.42 6.85 -7.31
N ASP A 88 12.77 6.13 -8.22
CA ASP A 88 12.07 6.68 -9.38
C ASP A 88 10.62 6.15 -9.39
N VAL A 89 9.70 6.96 -8.85
CA VAL A 89 8.29 6.59 -8.73
C VAL A 89 7.65 6.37 -10.10
N SER A 90 8.02 7.18 -11.10
CA SER A 90 7.46 7.09 -12.44
C SER A 90 7.86 5.80 -13.15
N ALA A 91 9.14 5.42 -13.08
CA ALA A 91 9.61 4.16 -13.67
C ALA A 91 8.92 2.94 -13.04
N ASN A 92 8.76 2.93 -11.71
CA ASN A 92 8.08 1.84 -11.01
C ASN A 92 6.57 1.79 -11.29
N ARG A 93 5.91 2.95 -11.39
CA ARG A 93 4.50 3.06 -11.80
C ARG A 93 4.30 2.55 -13.22
N GLU A 94 5.13 2.97 -14.17
CA GLU A 94 5.07 2.52 -15.57
C GLU A 94 5.25 1.01 -15.68
N PHE A 95 6.22 0.44 -14.95
CA PHE A 95 6.34 -1.00 -14.82
C PHE A 95 5.05 -1.67 -14.32
N ALA A 96 4.45 -1.16 -13.24
CA ALA A 96 3.22 -1.72 -12.71
C ALA A 96 2.06 -1.64 -13.71
N MET A 97 1.95 -0.55 -14.46
CA MET A 97 0.91 -0.36 -15.46
C MET A 97 1.11 -1.25 -16.68
N ASP A 98 2.29 -1.18 -17.29
CA ASP A 98 2.56 -1.78 -18.59
C ASP A 98 2.83 -3.29 -18.47
N VAL A 99 3.60 -3.70 -17.45
CA VAL A 99 3.99 -5.09 -17.25
C VAL A 99 2.95 -5.84 -16.43
N LEU A 100 2.47 -5.26 -15.33
CA LEU A 100 1.54 -5.97 -14.43
C LEU A 100 0.06 -5.70 -14.74
N GLY A 101 -0.27 -4.62 -15.46
CA GLY A 101 -1.64 -4.29 -15.86
C GLY A 101 -2.41 -3.45 -14.84
N PHE A 102 -1.72 -2.83 -13.88
CA PHE A 102 -2.32 -1.92 -12.91
C PHE A 102 -2.89 -0.67 -13.60
N ARG A 103 -3.89 -0.06 -12.96
CA ARG A 103 -4.46 1.23 -13.39
C ARG A 103 -4.19 2.28 -12.35
N LEU A 104 -3.64 3.40 -12.78
CA LEU A 104 -3.39 4.56 -11.95
C LEU A 104 -4.70 5.22 -11.53
N ARG A 105 -4.85 5.49 -10.22
CA ARG A 105 -6.02 6.17 -9.65
C ARG A 105 -5.66 7.59 -9.23
N GLU A 106 -4.60 7.70 -8.46
CA GLU A 106 -4.08 8.99 -8.01
C GLU A 106 -2.57 9.03 -8.14
N GLN A 107 -2.03 10.23 -8.33
CA GLN A 107 -0.60 10.50 -8.31
C GLN A 107 -0.31 11.88 -7.70
N VAL A 108 0.90 12.06 -7.21
CA VAL A 108 1.39 13.33 -6.69
C VAL A 108 2.61 13.71 -7.50
N ILE A 109 2.55 14.84 -8.20
CA ILE A 109 3.62 15.33 -9.06
C ILE A 109 3.98 16.75 -8.65
N PHE A 110 5.18 16.92 -8.13
CA PHE A 110 5.72 18.19 -7.68
C PHE A 110 6.65 18.82 -8.73
N ASN A 111 7.17 20.00 -8.40
CA ASN A 111 8.11 20.75 -9.22
C ASN A 111 7.53 21.06 -10.59
N LYS A 112 6.30 21.60 -10.63
CA LYS A 112 5.61 21.96 -11.88
C LYS A 112 5.53 20.79 -12.88
N GLY A 113 5.21 19.60 -12.38
CA GLY A 113 5.01 18.42 -13.21
C GLY A 113 6.28 17.62 -13.52
N GLN A 114 7.41 17.91 -12.87
CA GLN A 114 8.70 17.28 -13.18
C GLN A 114 9.04 16.08 -12.30
N THR A 115 8.47 15.98 -11.09
CA THR A 115 8.88 14.97 -10.12
C THR A 115 7.66 14.28 -9.53
N GLU A 116 7.41 13.04 -9.94
CA GLU A 116 6.41 12.21 -9.30
C GLU A 116 6.94 11.71 -7.95
N ILE A 117 6.21 11.98 -6.87
CA ILE A 117 6.59 11.59 -5.50
C ILE A 117 5.67 10.53 -4.89
N GLY A 118 4.56 10.22 -5.56
CA GLY A 118 3.65 9.16 -5.15
C GLY A 118 2.70 8.74 -6.25
N SER A 119 2.40 7.44 -6.34
CA SER A 119 1.43 6.86 -7.27
C SER A 119 0.62 5.76 -6.60
N TRP A 120 -0.69 5.75 -6.83
CA TRP A 120 -1.64 4.79 -6.23
C TRP A 120 -2.37 4.05 -7.33
N MET A 121 -2.24 2.72 -7.35
CA MET A 121 -2.71 1.91 -8.47
C MET A 121 -3.47 0.67 -8.01
N SER A 122 -4.39 0.19 -8.85
CA SER A 122 -5.25 -0.96 -8.57
C SER A 122 -5.43 -1.84 -9.81
N LEU A 123 -5.58 -3.16 -9.61
CA LEU A 123 -6.06 -4.09 -10.65
C LEU A 123 -7.59 -4.17 -10.66
N GLY A 124 -8.23 -3.76 -9.55
CA GLY A 124 -9.67 -3.85 -9.32
C GLY A 124 -10.35 -2.48 -9.16
N GLN A 125 -11.45 -2.50 -8.41
CA GLN A 125 -12.30 -1.33 -8.14
C GLN A 125 -11.90 -0.58 -6.86
N ILE A 126 -11.11 -1.18 -5.97
CA ILE A 126 -10.62 -0.46 -4.80
C ILE A 126 -9.60 0.59 -5.24
N HIS A 127 -9.45 1.66 -4.46
CA HIS A 127 -8.56 2.77 -4.78
C HIS A 127 -7.13 2.32 -5.12
N HIS A 128 -6.55 1.46 -4.30
CA HIS A 128 -5.24 0.90 -4.61
C HIS A 128 -5.03 -0.43 -3.90
N GLU A 129 -4.24 -1.28 -4.54
CA GLU A 129 -3.63 -2.49 -3.97
C GLU A 129 -2.11 -2.30 -3.84
N MET A 130 -1.55 -1.37 -4.63
CA MET A 130 -0.13 -1.05 -4.62
C MET A 130 0.08 0.46 -4.75
N ALA A 131 1.04 0.99 -4.00
CA ALA A 131 1.52 2.36 -4.15
C ALA A 131 3.04 2.40 -4.22
N TYR A 132 3.57 3.34 -5.00
CA TYR A 132 4.97 3.76 -4.90
C TYR A 132 5.03 5.17 -4.33
N VAL A 133 5.99 5.41 -3.45
CA VAL A 133 6.28 6.72 -2.88
C VAL A 133 7.78 6.97 -2.95
N LEU A 134 8.19 8.24 -3.08
CA LEU A 134 9.60 8.58 -3.25
C LEU A 134 10.42 8.18 -2.01
N ASP A 135 11.50 7.43 -2.21
CA ASP A 135 12.52 7.25 -1.19
C ASP A 135 13.43 8.48 -1.13
N VAL A 136 13.19 9.35 -0.14
CA VAL A 136 13.98 10.56 0.08
C VAL A 136 15.43 10.29 0.50
N LYS A 137 15.74 9.08 0.98
CA LYS A 137 17.11 8.62 1.25
C LYS A 137 17.77 8.00 0.00
N GLY A 138 17.03 7.86 -1.10
CA GLY A 138 17.54 7.42 -2.40
C GLY A 138 18.01 5.96 -2.44
N ALA A 139 17.54 5.14 -1.50
CA ALA A 139 17.82 3.71 -1.48
C ALA A 139 16.83 2.93 -2.36
N GLN A 140 16.97 1.61 -2.33
CA GLN A 140 16.29 0.70 -3.24
C GLN A 140 15.61 -0.43 -2.48
N GLY A 141 14.42 -0.82 -2.94
CA GLY A 141 13.74 -2.02 -2.48
C GLY A 141 13.21 -1.94 -1.04
N ARG A 142 12.90 -0.72 -0.55
CA ARG A 142 12.43 -0.49 0.82
C ARG A 142 10.91 -0.45 0.87
N MET A 143 10.32 -1.10 1.86
CA MET A 143 8.88 -1.06 2.11
C MET A 143 8.50 0.19 2.91
N HIS A 144 7.50 0.92 2.44
CA HIS A 144 6.94 2.05 3.18
C HIS A 144 5.98 1.57 4.26
N HIS A 145 4.97 0.77 3.91
CA HIS A 145 4.07 0.11 4.85
C HIS A 145 3.30 -1.05 4.20
N MET A 146 2.79 -1.94 5.05
CA MET A 146 1.75 -2.91 4.71
C MET A 146 0.43 -2.51 5.37
N SER A 147 -0.68 -2.61 4.66
CA SER A 147 -1.99 -2.16 5.14
C SER A 147 -2.99 -3.28 5.30
N PHE A 148 -3.83 -3.18 6.34
CA PHE A 148 -4.93 -4.10 6.63
C PHE A 148 -6.26 -3.36 6.71
N TRP A 149 -7.27 -3.90 6.04
CA TRP A 149 -8.59 -3.29 5.98
C TRP A 149 -9.49 -3.74 7.13
N ILE A 150 -10.24 -2.79 7.70
CA ILE A 150 -11.31 -3.03 8.68
C ILE A 150 -12.61 -2.31 8.30
N ASP A 151 -13.73 -2.80 8.82
CA ASP A 151 -15.06 -2.42 8.34
C ASP A 151 -15.42 -0.94 8.59
N ASN A 152 -15.10 -0.39 9.76
CA ASN A 152 -15.55 0.96 10.16
C ASN A 152 -14.43 1.84 10.72
N ARG A 153 -14.65 3.16 10.66
CA ARG A 153 -13.75 4.16 11.24
C ARG A 153 -13.61 4.01 12.76
N GLU A 154 -14.69 3.63 13.42
CA GLU A 154 -14.78 3.38 14.86
C GLU A 154 -13.97 2.14 15.26
N ASP A 155 -13.81 1.18 14.35
CA ASP A 155 -12.92 0.05 14.56
C ASP A 155 -11.44 0.49 14.49
N VAL A 156 -11.12 1.54 13.73
CA VAL A 156 -9.75 2.13 13.69
C VAL A 156 -9.45 2.83 15.00
N LEU A 157 -10.44 3.56 15.56
CA LEU A 157 -10.31 4.17 16.89
C LEU A 157 -10.08 3.09 17.97
N ARG A 158 -10.83 1.99 17.92
CA ARG A 158 -10.61 0.86 18.83
C ARG A 158 -9.24 0.22 18.64
N ALA A 159 -8.75 0.13 17.40
CA ALA A 159 -7.41 -0.37 17.13
C ALA A 159 -6.34 0.54 17.77
N ALA A 160 -6.52 1.86 17.76
CA ALA A 160 -5.62 2.79 18.43
C ALA A 160 -5.55 2.54 19.95
N ASP A 161 -6.70 2.38 20.63
CA ASP A 161 -6.72 2.04 22.05
C ASP A 161 -5.97 0.73 22.34
N ILE A 162 -6.22 -0.31 21.53
CA ILE A 162 -5.56 -1.62 21.70
C ILE A 162 -4.04 -1.50 21.51
N LEU A 163 -3.59 -0.76 20.50
CA LEU A 163 -2.16 -0.56 20.25
C LEU A 163 -1.50 0.20 21.40
N ALA A 164 -2.13 1.28 21.89
CA ALA A 164 -1.63 2.07 23.00
C ALA A 164 -1.54 1.25 24.30
N GLU A 165 -2.58 0.51 24.66
CA GLU A 165 -2.61 -0.36 25.86
C GLU A 165 -1.58 -1.50 25.79
N ASN A 166 -1.11 -1.86 24.58
CA ASN A 166 -0.08 -2.88 24.38
C ASN A 166 1.31 -2.28 24.11
N ASN A 167 1.51 -0.98 24.36
CA ASN A 167 2.77 -0.27 24.16
C ASN A 167 3.31 -0.37 22.72
N ILE A 168 2.42 -0.43 21.72
CA ILE A 168 2.79 -0.37 20.32
C ILE A 168 2.85 1.09 19.89
N PHE A 169 3.96 1.48 19.26
CA PHE A 169 4.17 2.85 18.82
C PHE A 169 3.19 3.21 17.70
N ILE A 170 2.42 4.28 17.92
CA ILE A 170 1.56 4.91 16.92
C ILE A 170 2.33 6.09 16.33
N GLU A 171 2.56 6.05 15.03
CA GLU A 171 3.28 7.09 14.31
C GLU A 171 2.36 8.25 13.94
N ALA A 172 1.19 7.95 13.37
CA ALA A 172 0.28 8.96 12.85
C ALA A 172 -1.18 8.46 12.80
N GLY A 173 -2.12 9.41 12.84
CA GLY A 173 -3.56 9.14 12.88
C GLY A 173 -4.06 8.82 14.30
N PRO A 174 -5.33 8.39 14.45
CA PRO A 174 -6.28 8.16 13.37
C PRO A 174 -6.70 9.45 12.65
N SER A 175 -6.65 9.46 11.31
CA SER A 175 -7.08 10.63 10.52
C SER A 175 -7.53 10.22 9.12
N LYS A 176 -7.96 11.19 8.30
CA LYS A 176 -8.39 10.97 6.91
C LYS A 176 -7.31 11.44 5.94
N HIS A 177 -6.91 10.55 5.02
CA HIS A 177 -6.07 10.91 3.88
C HIS A 177 -6.82 11.85 2.94
N ASN A 178 -6.11 12.80 2.33
CA ASN A 178 -6.70 13.56 1.23
C ASN A 178 -6.76 12.72 -0.06
N ASN A 179 -5.66 12.07 -0.44
CA ASN A 179 -5.63 11.03 -1.46
C ASN A 179 -6.34 9.77 -0.94
N SER A 180 -7.01 8.98 -1.78
CA SER A 180 -7.85 7.82 -1.39
C SER A 180 -9.12 8.12 -0.56
N GLN A 181 -9.13 9.20 0.22
CA GLN A 181 -10.20 9.57 1.17
C GLN A 181 -10.40 8.58 2.33
N ALA A 182 -9.47 7.65 2.54
CA ALA A 182 -9.61 6.66 3.59
C ALA A 182 -9.24 7.16 4.99
N PHE A 183 -9.77 6.49 5.99
CA PHE A 183 -9.43 6.67 7.38
C PHE A 183 -8.31 5.71 7.75
N TYR A 184 -7.21 6.23 8.29
CA TYR A 184 -5.97 5.49 8.52
C TYR A 184 -5.50 5.61 9.96
N LEU A 185 -4.66 4.67 10.37
CA LEU A 185 -3.83 4.70 11.58
C LEU A 185 -2.52 3.98 11.27
N TYR A 186 -1.38 4.65 11.48
CA TYR A 186 -0.05 4.09 11.27
C TYR A 186 0.62 3.74 12.59
N SER A 187 1.22 2.55 12.65
CA SER A 187 1.96 2.04 13.79
C SER A 187 3.19 1.27 13.35
N TYR A 188 4.14 1.04 14.26
CA TYR A 188 5.27 0.14 14.02
C TYR A 188 5.05 -1.18 14.73
N GLU A 189 5.04 -2.28 13.98
CA GLU A 189 5.07 -3.60 14.59
C GLU A 189 6.45 -3.87 15.24
N PRO A 190 6.58 -4.83 16.17
CA PRO A 190 7.81 -5.04 16.95
C PRO A 190 9.11 -5.25 16.15
N GLY A 191 9.03 -5.74 14.92
CA GLY A 191 10.15 -5.87 13.97
C GLY A 191 10.55 -4.56 13.26
N GLY A 192 9.81 -3.48 13.48
CA GLY A 192 10.06 -2.14 12.93
C GLY A 192 9.27 -1.81 11.67
N ASN A 193 8.54 -2.76 11.07
CA ASN A 193 7.77 -2.46 9.86
C ASN A 193 6.61 -1.51 10.18
N ARG A 194 6.36 -0.54 9.30
CA ARG A 194 5.16 0.29 9.40
C ARG A 194 3.93 -0.52 8.94
N ILE A 195 2.93 -0.55 9.80
CA ILE A 195 1.62 -1.15 9.55
C ILE A 195 0.56 -0.07 9.55
N GLU A 196 -0.30 -0.10 8.54
CA GLU A 196 -1.49 0.74 8.47
C GLU A 196 -2.75 -0.09 8.78
N ILE A 197 -3.62 0.48 9.59
CA ILE A 197 -5.02 0.05 9.71
C ILE A 197 -5.86 1.02 8.90
N TYR A 198 -6.59 0.50 7.91
CA TYR A 198 -7.26 1.29 6.88
C TYR A 198 -8.77 0.98 6.83
N SER A 199 -9.58 2.01 6.62
CA SER A 199 -11.03 1.86 6.47
C SER A 199 -11.62 2.92 5.53
N GLY A 200 -12.69 2.56 4.83
CA GLY A 200 -13.35 3.43 3.86
C GLY A 200 -12.63 3.43 2.51
N SER A 201 -12.33 4.63 1.99
CA SER A 201 -11.94 4.92 0.60
C SER A 201 -13.11 4.94 -0.38
N PHE A 202 -12.95 5.65 -1.50
CA PHE A 202 -13.88 5.54 -2.63
C PHE A 202 -13.59 4.32 -3.50
N ILE A 203 -14.60 3.88 -4.25
CA ILE A 203 -14.49 2.82 -5.25
C ILE A 203 -14.47 3.42 -6.66
N VAL A 204 -13.67 2.83 -7.53
CA VAL A 204 -13.56 3.20 -8.94
C VAL A 204 -14.35 2.21 -9.79
N THR A 205 -15.56 2.63 -10.19
CA THR A 205 -16.45 1.83 -11.05
C THR A 205 -16.40 2.25 -12.51
N ALA A 206 -16.01 3.50 -12.78
CA ALA A 206 -15.88 4.03 -14.12
C ALA A 206 -14.71 3.35 -14.86
N PRO A 207 -14.94 2.76 -16.04
CA PRO A 207 -13.86 2.12 -16.80
C PRO A 207 -12.85 3.14 -17.35
N ASP A 208 -13.28 4.38 -17.56
CA ASP A 208 -12.57 5.55 -18.06
C ASP A 208 -12.23 6.56 -16.96
N PHE A 209 -12.13 6.09 -15.71
CA PHE A 209 -11.74 6.93 -14.57
C PHE A 209 -10.47 7.74 -14.87
N GLU A 210 -10.58 9.06 -14.78
CA GLU A 210 -9.47 9.98 -14.97
C GLU A 210 -8.59 10.01 -13.71
N THR A 211 -7.26 9.93 -13.90
CA THR A 211 -6.31 10.00 -12.78
C THR A 211 -6.40 11.35 -12.09
N VAL A 212 -6.58 11.35 -10.76
CA VAL A 212 -6.46 12.58 -9.96
C VAL A 212 -4.97 12.86 -9.74
N THR A 213 -4.53 14.06 -10.10
CA THR A 213 -3.15 14.49 -9.95
C THR A 213 -3.09 15.62 -8.93
N TRP A 214 -2.30 15.45 -7.88
CA TRP A 214 -2.05 16.49 -6.88
C TRP A 214 -0.69 17.14 -7.16
N ASN A 215 -0.65 18.47 -7.18
CA ASN A 215 0.58 19.26 -7.28
C ASN A 215 0.96 19.90 -5.94
N GLU A 216 2.08 20.63 -5.90
CA GLU A 216 2.54 21.33 -4.69
C GLU A 216 1.52 22.32 -4.10
N GLU A 217 0.61 22.88 -4.89
CA GLU A 217 -0.39 23.86 -4.44
C GLU A 217 -1.62 23.17 -3.81
N GLU A 218 -2.03 22.02 -4.37
CA GLU A 218 -3.28 21.33 -4.01
C GLU A 218 -3.06 20.19 -3.00
N ARG A 219 -1.84 19.65 -2.91
CA ARG A 219 -1.53 18.46 -2.11
C ARG A 219 -1.70 18.69 -0.61
N GLY A 220 -1.45 19.91 -0.14
CA GLY A 220 -1.43 20.22 1.29
C GLY A 220 -0.45 19.33 2.07
N THR A 221 -0.85 18.93 3.28
CA THR A 221 0.00 18.18 4.23
C THR A 221 -0.02 16.66 4.11
N GLY A 222 -0.83 16.07 3.22
CA GLY A 222 -1.16 14.63 3.34
C GLY A 222 -2.51 14.35 3.96
N VAL A 223 -3.01 15.26 4.79
CA VAL A 223 -4.05 14.97 5.77
C VAL A 223 -5.23 15.92 5.57
N TYR A 224 -6.41 15.36 5.34
CA TYR A 224 -7.57 16.16 4.97
C TYR A 224 -8.09 17.07 6.10
N TRP A 225 -8.00 16.65 7.37
CA TRP A 225 -8.49 17.44 8.51
C TRP A 225 -7.45 18.39 9.10
N GLY A 226 -6.49 18.86 8.30
CA GLY A 226 -5.53 19.90 8.71
C GLY A 226 -4.40 19.45 9.63
N GLY A 227 -4.26 18.14 9.88
CA GLY A 227 -3.08 17.59 10.54
C GLY A 227 -1.85 17.59 9.62
N ALA A 228 -0.70 17.17 10.13
CA ALA A 228 0.49 16.92 9.31
C ALA A 228 1.04 15.52 9.63
N LEU A 229 1.55 14.84 8.62
CA LEU A 229 2.29 13.60 8.82
C LEU A 229 3.65 13.93 9.47
N PRO A 230 4.12 13.13 10.43
CA PRO A 230 5.42 13.34 11.06
C PRO A 230 6.54 13.15 10.02
N ALA A 231 7.70 13.76 10.28
CA ALA A 231 8.88 13.61 9.41
C ALA A 231 9.32 12.13 9.23
N SER A 232 9.04 11.26 10.21
CA SER A 232 9.28 9.82 10.08
C SER A 232 8.49 9.18 8.94
N PHE A 233 7.31 9.71 8.60
CA PHE A 233 6.49 9.18 7.53
C PHE A 233 7.19 9.31 6.18
N LEU A 234 7.92 10.40 5.94
CA LEU A 234 8.70 10.59 4.72
C LEU A 234 10.04 9.84 4.76
N ASN A 235 10.68 9.76 5.91
CA ASN A 235 12.10 9.37 6.02
C ASN A 235 12.33 7.89 6.38
N TYR A 236 11.36 7.26 7.04
CA TYR A 236 11.48 5.90 7.54
C TYR A 236 10.78 4.93 6.58
N CYS A 237 11.53 3.97 6.07
CA CYS A 237 11.06 2.80 5.32
C CYS A 237 11.93 1.61 5.77
N THR A 238 11.45 0.38 5.60
CA THR A 238 12.16 -0.84 6.03
C THR A 238 12.75 -1.62 4.83
N PRO A 239 14.02 -2.06 4.87
CA PRO A 239 14.98 -1.88 5.97
C PRO A 239 15.35 -0.41 6.18
N ASP A 240 15.51 0.00 7.43
CA ASP A 240 15.98 1.34 7.73
C ASP A 240 17.49 1.44 7.48
N ILE A 241 17.91 2.62 7.03
CA ILE A 241 19.26 2.90 6.62
C ILE A 241 19.73 4.21 7.24
N ASP A 242 20.98 4.22 7.68
CA ASP A 242 21.63 5.40 8.26
C ASP A 242 22.23 6.27 7.16
N VAL A 243 21.34 6.93 6.41
CA VAL A 243 21.70 7.90 5.37
C VAL A 243 21.07 9.24 5.73
N PRO A 244 21.87 10.33 5.77
CA PRO A 244 21.34 11.67 5.99
C PRO A 244 20.30 12.01 4.93
N VAL A 245 19.14 12.47 5.37
CA VAL A 245 18.13 13.02 4.47
C VAL A 245 18.70 14.34 3.94
N PRO A 246 18.69 14.59 2.61
CA PRO A 246 19.05 15.90 2.07
C PRO A 246 18.21 16.98 2.76
N ALA A 247 18.84 18.10 3.16
CA ALA A 247 18.11 19.18 3.83
C ALA A 247 16.91 19.61 2.97
N GLU A 248 15.70 19.59 3.55
CA GLU A 248 14.48 20.02 2.86
C GLU A 248 14.62 21.45 2.37
N ASN A 249 14.46 21.65 1.05
CA ASN A 249 14.08 22.94 0.51
C ASN A 249 12.55 23.04 0.54
N GLU A 250 12.10 24.04 1.29
CA GLU A 250 10.79 24.71 1.26
C GLU A 250 9.54 23.96 1.78
N LYS A 251 8.90 24.67 2.71
CA LYS A 251 7.62 24.42 3.39
C LYS A 251 6.62 23.68 2.50
N VAL A 252 6.25 22.46 2.90
CA VAL A 252 5.04 21.79 2.42
C VAL A 252 3.84 22.69 2.79
N PRO A 253 3.09 23.23 1.82
CA PRO A 253 1.94 24.07 2.12
C PRO A 253 0.88 23.25 2.87
N VAL A 254 0.23 23.88 3.84
CA VAL A 254 -0.86 23.26 4.60
C VAL A 254 -2.15 23.41 3.78
N PHE A 255 -2.94 22.34 3.67
CA PHE A 255 -4.27 22.44 3.05
C PHE A 255 -5.14 23.36 3.91
N ASP A 256 -5.55 24.51 3.35
CA ASP A 256 -6.52 25.42 3.96
C ASP A 256 -7.87 25.26 3.25
N PRO A 257 -8.92 24.76 3.93
CA PRO A 257 -10.25 24.62 3.35
C PRO A 257 -11.03 25.95 3.23
N SER A 258 -10.44 27.09 3.62
CA SER A 258 -11.09 28.42 3.59
C SER A 258 -11.25 29.01 2.20
#